data_AF-A0A8S9JR59-F1
#
_entry.id   AF-A0A8S9JR59-F1
#
_cell.length_a   1.000
_cell.length_b   1.000
_cell.length_c   1.000
_cell.angle_alpha   90.00
_cell.angle_beta   90.00
_cell.angle_gamma   90.00
#
_symmetry.space_group_name_H-M   'P 1'
#
loop_
_entity.id
_entity.type
_entity.pdbx_description
1 polymer ?
#
loop_
_entity_poly.entity_id
_entity_poly.type
_entity_poly.pdbx_seq_one_letter_code
_entity_poly.pdbx_strand_id
1 'polypeptide(L)'
;MTRGFPVWLKYVPRISFRTDNEPFKRAMQGFTERIVELMKSENLYESQGGPIILSQIENEYGRQGQLLGAEGHNYMTWAAKMAIATETGVPWVMCKEDDAPDPVINTCNGFYCDSFAPNKPYKPLIWTEAWSGWFTEFGGPMHHRPVQDLAFAVARFIQKGGSFVNYYMYHGGTNFGRTAGGPFVTTSYDYDAPIDEYGLIREPKYGHLKELHRAIKMCEKALVSTDPVVTSLGNKQQAHVYSSESGDCSAFLANYDTESAARVLFNNVHYNLPPWSISILPDCRNAVFNTAKVGVQTSQMEMLPTSTPNFQWQSYLEDLSSLDDSSTFTTQGLLEQINKCVGKARCAVTISNSNFGKDPCPNVLKRLTVEAVCAPETSITGWKP
;
A
#
# COMPACT_ATOMS: atom_id res chain seq x y z
N MET A 1 -1.88 6.29 16.41
CA MET A 1 -2.93 5.92 15.42
C MET A 1 -2.95 4.41 15.23
N THR A 2 -4.14 3.86 15.01
CA THR A 2 -4.47 2.43 15.10
C THR A 2 -4.43 1.67 13.77
N ARG A 3 -3.77 2.23 12.72
CA ARG A 3 -3.52 1.56 11.43
C ARG A 3 -4.77 0.84 10.86
N GLY A 4 -5.92 1.50 10.88
CA GLY A 4 -7.20 0.95 10.41
C GLY A 4 -8.14 0.41 11.51
N PHE A 5 -7.63 0.02 12.68
CA PHE A 5 -8.51 -0.41 13.77
C PHE A 5 -9.24 0.77 14.43
N PRO A 6 -10.51 0.64 14.82
CA PRO A 6 -11.16 1.62 15.67
C PRO A 6 -10.45 1.72 17.04
N VAL A 7 -10.18 2.93 17.53
CA VAL A 7 -9.44 3.12 18.80
C VAL A 7 -10.14 2.46 19.98
N TRP A 8 -11.48 2.48 19.99
CA TRP A 8 -12.26 1.87 21.07
C TRP A 8 -11.99 0.36 21.21
N LEU A 9 -11.56 -0.31 20.14
CA LEU A 9 -11.32 -1.74 20.13
C LEU A 9 -10.23 -2.12 21.15
N LYS A 10 -9.25 -1.25 21.39
CA LYS A 10 -8.18 -1.47 22.39
C LYS A 10 -8.73 -1.64 23.82
N TYR A 11 -9.91 -1.11 24.11
CA TYR A 11 -10.51 -1.15 25.45
C TYR A 11 -11.45 -2.32 25.65
N VAL A 12 -11.65 -3.16 24.63
CA VAL A 12 -12.41 -4.40 24.81
C VAL A 12 -11.67 -5.29 25.83
N PRO A 13 -12.35 -5.78 26.89
CA PRO A 13 -11.69 -6.54 27.94
C PRO A 13 -10.92 -7.75 27.39
N ARG A 14 -9.64 -7.86 27.79
CA ARG A 14 -8.71 -8.95 27.42
C ARG A 14 -8.43 -9.07 25.91
N ILE A 15 -8.59 -7.99 25.16
CA ILE A 15 -8.27 -7.99 23.73
C ILE A 15 -6.76 -7.93 23.51
N SER A 16 -6.29 -8.72 22.56
CA SER A 16 -4.93 -8.65 22.01
C SER A 16 -5.05 -8.63 20.50
N PHE A 17 -4.49 -7.62 19.85
CA PHE A 17 -4.65 -7.43 18.40
C PHE A 17 -3.76 -8.41 17.64
N ARG A 18 -4.27 -8.88 16.49
CA ARG A 18 -3.52 -9.67 15.50
C ARG A 18 -2.76 -10.84 16.15
N THR A 19 -3.48 -11.63 16.95
CA THR A 19 -3.02 -12.89 17.53
C THR A 19 -4.25 -13.78 17.77
N ASP A 20 -4.05 -15.02 18.23
CA ASP A 20 -5.13 -15.98 18.49
C ASP A 20 -5.92 -15.60 19.77
N ASN A 21 -6.68 -14.53 19.67
CA ASN A 21 -7.42 -13.91 20.77
C ASN A 21 -8.90 -13.80 20.42
N GLU A 22 -9.76 -14.52 21.15
CA GLU A 22 -11.20 -14.60 20.88
C GLU A 22 -11.94 -13.24 20.83
N PRO A 23 -11.69 -12.27 21.74
CA PRO A 23 -12.25 -10.92 21.60
C PRO A 23 -11.89 -10.25 20.27
N PHE A 24 -10.63 -10.35 19.84
CA PHE A 24 -10.18 -9.77 18.58
C PHE A 24 -10.75 -10.52 17.37
N LYS A 25 -10.70 -11.86 17.38
CA LYS A 25 -11.25 -12.72 16.32
C LYS A 25 -12.73 -12.44 16.06
N ARG A 26 -13.54 -12.33 17.11
CA ARG A 26 -14.96 -11.95 16.98
C ARG A 26 -15.17 -10.57 16.39
N ALA A 27 -14.37 -9.58 16.81
CA ALA A 27 -14.49 -8.22 16.27
C ALA A 27 -14.07 -8.15 14.78
N MET A 28 -12.97 -8.80 14.42
CA MET A 28 -12.49 -8.90 13.04
C MET A 28 -13.47 -9.65 12.15
N GLN A 29 -13.98 -10.79 12.60
CA GLN A 29 -14.97 -11.58 11.87
C GLN A 29 -16.25 -10.77 11.64
N GLY A 30 -16.81 -10.16 12.68
CA GLY A 30 -18.06 -9.39 12.54
C GLY A 30 -17.93 -8.22 11.57
N PHE A 31 -16.80 -7.51 11.56
CA PHE A 31 -16.58 -6.45 10.57
C PHE A 31 -16.36 -7.02 9.15
N THR A 32 -15.60 -8.10 9.03
CA THR A 32 -15.33 -8.74 7.73
C THR A 32 -16.61 -9.27 7.09
N GLU A 33 -17.41 -10.03 7.83
CA GLU A 33 -18.70 -10.55 7.38
C GLU A 33 -19.64 -9.40 6.99
N ARG A 34 -19.71 -8.33 7.80
CA ARG A 34 -20.54 -7.16 7.48
C ARG A 34 -20.15 -6.50 6.15
N ILE A 35 -18.85 -6.35 5.87
CA ILE A 35 -18.39 -5.79 4.59
C ILE A 35 -18.70 -6.75 3.44
N VAL A 36 -18.42 -8.05 3.60
CA VAL A 36 -18.72 -9.05 2.56
C VAL A 36 -20.21 -9.10 2.24
N GLU A 37 -21.07 -9.10 3.26
CA GLU A 37 -22.53 -9.04 3.09
C GLU A 37 -22.98 -7.78 2.35
N LEU A 38 -22.40 -6.63 2.67
CA LEU A 38 -22.70 -5.37 1.98
C LEU A 38 -22.27 -5.43 0.51
N MET A 39 -21.08 -5.97 0.21
CA MET A 39 -20.62 -6.12 -1.18
C MET A 39 -21.51 -7.12 -1.93
N LYS A 40 -21.94 -8.21 -1.28
CA LYS A 40 -22.86 -9.19 -1.85
C LYS A 40 -24.25 -8.62 -2.12
N SER A 41 -24.81 -7.83 -1.20
CA SER A 41 -26.15 -7.24 -1.38
C SER A 41 -26.20 -6.27 -2.55
N GLU A 42 -25.08 -5.63 -2.86
CA GLU A 42 -24.93 -4.72 -4.00
C GLU A 42 -24.42 -5.44 -5.28
N ASN A 43 -24.34 -6.77 -5.27
CA ASN A 43 -23.83 -7.60 -6.39
C ASN A 43 -22.45 -7.17 -6.90
N LEU A 44 -21.53 -6.80 -5.99
CA LEU A 44 -20.24 -6.25 -6.37
C LEU A 44 -19.15 -7.29 -6.63
N TYR A 45 -19.36 -8.56 -6.25
CA TYR A 45 -18.43 -9.64 -6.60
C TYR A 45 -18.59 -10.06 -8.06
N GLU A 46 -17.48 -10.41 -8.73
CA GLU A 46 -17.50 -10.86 -10.13
C GLU A 46 -18.35 -12.12 -10.32
N SER A 47 -18.39 -13.00 -9.31
CA SER A 47 -19.30 -14.15 -9.24
C SER A 47 -20.80 -13.77 -9.31
N GLN A 48 -21.15 -12.51 -9.06
CA GLN A 48 -22.48 -11.91 -9.18
C GLN A 48 -22.61 -10.93 -10.37
N GLY A 49 -21.57 -10.81 -11.20
CA GLY A 49 -21.49 -9.85 -12.31
C GLY A 49 -20.91 -8.48 -11.94
N GLY A 50 -20.37 -8.32 -10.73
CA GLY A 50 -19.77 -7.09 -10.23
C GLY A 50 -18.26 -6.95 -10.51
N PRO A 51 -17.64 -5.84 -10.07
CA PRO A 51 -16.24 -5.54 -10.39
C PRO A 51 -15.19 -6.18 -9.46
N ILE A 52 -15.55 -6.75 -8.31
CA ILE A 52 -14.60 -7.27 -7.33
C ILE A 52 -14.15 -8.68 -7.75
N ILE A 53 -12.89 -8.80 -8.18
CA ILE A 53 -12.27 -10.06 -8.65
C ILE A 53 -11.34 -10.72 -7.62
N LEU A 54 -11.01 -10.04 -6.53
CA LEU A 54 -10.03 -10.46 -5.54
C LEU A 54 -10.33 -9.78 -4.20
N SER A 55 -10.10 -10.45 -3.08
CA SER A 55 -10.20 -9.86 -1.73
C SER A 55 -8.99 -10.23 -0.89
N GLN A 56 -8.55 -9.33 -0.01
CA GLN A 56 -7.43 -9.58 0.90
C GLN A 56 -7.93 -9.68 2.34
N ILE A 57 -7.46 -10.69 3.07
CA ILE A 57 -7.64 -10.80 4.51
C ILE A 57 -6.29 -10.60 5.21
N GLU A 58 -6.26 -9.82 6.28
CA GLU A 58 -5.02 -9.36 6.93
C GLU A 58 -4.10 -8.55 5.99
N ASN A 59 -2.98 -8.04 6.51
CA ASN A 59 -1.98 -7.29 5.74
C ASN A 59 -0.57 -7.44 6.31
N GLU A 60 0.34 -8.00 5.52
CA GLU A 60 1.75 -8.21 5.86
C GLU A 60 1.97 -8.83 7.24
N TYR A 61 1.26 -9.92 7.54
CA TYR A 61 1.31 -10.54 8.86
C TYR A 61 2.48 -11.49 9.05
N GLY A 62 3.01 -12.11 7.99
CA GLY A 62 3.93 -13.26 8.09
C GLY A 62 5.11 -13.06 9.03
N ARG A 63 5.77 -11.89 9.00
CA ARG A 63 6.86 -11.58 9.94
C ARG A 63 6.38 -11.50 11.39
N GLN A 64 5.21 -10.90 11.63
CA GLN A 64 4.60 -10.84 12.95
C GLN A 64 4.16 -12.23 13.42
N GLY A 65 3.58 -13.04 12.53
CA GLY A 65 3.18 -14.42 12.79
C GLY A 65 4.36 -15.27 13.24
N GLN A 66 5.51 -15.17 12.56
CA GLN A 66 6.74 -15.86 12.94
C GLN A 66 7.21 -15.49 14.35
N LEU A 67 7.12 -14.21 14.73
CA LEU A 67 7.49 -13.76 16.08
C LEU A 67 6.55 -14.27 17.17
N LEU A 68 5.27 -14.49 16.84
CA LEU A 68 4.26 -15.03 17.75
C LEU A 68 4.22 -16.57 17.77
N GLY A 69 4.97 -17.23 16.89
CA GLY A 69 5.05 -18.69 16.81
C GLY A 69 3.67 -19.33 16.57
N ALA A 70 3.32 -20.30 17.43
CA ALA A 70 2.09 -21.09 17.28
C ALA A 70 0.81 -20.23 17.34
N GLU A 71 0.77 -19.20 18.20
CA GLU A 71 -0.39 -18.30 18.27
C GLU A 71 -0.57 -17.53 16.95
N GLY A 72 0.54 -17.09 16.35
CA GLY A 72 0.51 -16.38 15.08
C GLY A 72 -0.01 -17.26 13.94
N HIS A 73 0.50 -18.49 13.86
CA HIS A 73 0.08 -19.47 12.85
C HIS A 73 -1.38 -19.91 13.02
N ASN A 74 -1.84 -20.13 14.26
CA ASN A 74 -3.24 -20.46 14.55
C ASN A 74 -4.18 -19.32 14.13
N TYR A 75 -3.81 -18.08 14.44
CA TYR A 75 -4.55 -16.89 14.04
C TYR A 75 -4.67 -16.76 12.52
N MET A 76 -3.59 -16.91 11.76
CA MET A 76 -3.67 -16.81 10.29
C MET A 76 -4.44 -17.95 9.66
N THR A 77 -4.28 -19.16 10.18
CA THR A 77 -5.07 -20.31 9.76
C THR A 77 -6.57 -20.06 9.99
N TRP A 78 -6.92 -19.49 11.14
CA TRP A 78 -8.29 -19.09 11.45
C TRP A 78 -8.77 -17.97 10.50
N ALA A 79 -7.98 -16.91 10.30
CA ALA A 79 -8.35 -15.76 9.48
C ALA A 79 -8.62 -16.16 8.03
N ALA A 80 -7.77 -17.02 7.46
CA ALA A 80 -7.98 -17.58 6.13
C ALA A 80 -9.27 -18.41 6.06
N LYS A 81 -9.49 -19.34 7.01
CA LYS A 81 -10.71 -20.17 7.05
C LYS A 81 -11.98 -19.31 7.18
N MET A 82 -11.94 -18.29 8.04
CA MET A 82 -13.05 -17.35 8.22
C MET A 82 -13.35 -16.62 6.91
N ALA A 83 -12.32 -16.08 6.24
CA ALA A 83 -12.50 -15.39 4.97
C ALA A 83 -13.07 -16.29 3.87
N ILE A 84 -12.56 -17.53 3.73
CA ILE A 84 -13.06 -18.52 2.77
C ILE A 84 -14.54 -18.85 3.03
N ALA A 85 -14.92 -19.02 4.31
CA ALA A 85 -16.29 -19.36 4.71
C ALA A 85 -17.32 -18.26 4.37
N THR A 86 -16.87 -17.06 4.01
CA THR A 86 -17.77 -15.99 3.54
C THR A 86 -18.29 -16.23 2.11
N GLU A 87 -17.75 -17.22 1.38
CA GLU A 87 -18.23 -17.66 0.06
C GLU A 87 -18.43 -16.50 -0.94
N THR A 88 -17.43 -15.63 -1.10
CA THR A 88 -17.46 -14.49 -2.04
C THR A 88 -17.54 -14.92 -3.51
N GLY A 89 -17.18 -16.16 -3.82
CA GLY A 89 -17.10 -16.68 -5.18
C GLY A 89 -15.88 -16.17 -5.98
N VAL A 90 -14.99 -15.39 -5.35
CA VAL A 90 -13.73 -14.91 -5.92
C VAL A 90 -12.54 -15.25 -5.01
N PRO A 91 -11.30 -15.31 -5.53
CA PRO A 91 -10.15 -15.70 -4.72
C PRO A 91 -9.85 -14.74 -3.56
N TRP A 92 -9.30 -15.31 -2.47
CA TRP A 92 -8.70 -14.56 -1.37
C TRP A 92 -7.18 -14.53 -1.49
N VAL A 93 -6.58 -13.40 -1.12
CA VAL A 93 -5.12 -13.22 -1.02
C VAL A 93 -4.66 -12.82 0.39
N MET A 94 -3.39 -13.08 0.66
CA MET A 94 -2.65 -12.57 1.83
C MET A 94 -1.27 -12.09 1.37
N CYS A 95 -0.96 -10.81 1.58
CA CYS A 95 0.33 -10.24 1.21
C CYS A 95 1.41 -10.53 2.27
N LYS A 96 2.63 -10.85 1.80
CA LYS A 96 3.79 -11.23 2.64
C LYS A 96 3.49 -12.36 3.64
N GLU A 97 2.72 -13.35 3.19
CA GLU A 97 2.32 -14.51 4.00
C GLU A 97 2.79 -15.82 3.35
N ASP A 98 4.05 -16.21 3.59
CA ASP A 98 4.66 -17.36 2.91
C ASP A 98 3.93 -18.68 3.18
N ASP A 99 3.30 -18.85 4.34
CA ASP A 99 2.54 -20.04 4.73
C ASP A 99 1.01 -19.90 4.58
N ALA A 100 0.53 -18.96 3.74
CA ALA A 100 -0.91 -18.79 3.48
C ALA A 100 -1.59 -20.12 3.10
N PRO A 101 -2.62 -20.57 3.85
CA PRO A 101 -3.23 -21.88 3.65
C PRO A 101 -4.11 -21.90 2.40
N ASP A 102 -4.20 -23.06 1.75
CA ASP A 102 -5.04 -23.22 0.56
C ASP A 102 -6.53 -23.01 0.88
N PRO A 103 -7.32 -22.41 -0.04
CA PRO A 103 -6.95 -21.93 -1.38
C PRO A 103 -6.42 -20.47 -1.44
N VAL A 104 -6.08 -19.83 -0.31
CA VAL A 104 -5.62 -18.42 -0.30
C VAL A 104 -4.29 -18.28 -1.03
N ILE A 105 -4.18 -17.25 -1.87
CA ILE A 105 -2.98 -16.97 -2.66
C ILE A 105 -2.06 -16.02 -1.87
N ASN A 106 -0.82 -16.43 -1.62
CA ASN A 106 0.17 -15.51 -1.05
C ASN A 106 0.72 -14.57 -2.12
N THR A 107 0.94 -13.31 -1.76
CA THR A 107 1.34 -12.26 -2.71
C THR A 107 2.56 -11.48 -2.24
N CYS A 108 3.16 -10.72 -3.15
CA CYS A 108 4.34 -9.92 -2.88
C CYS A 108 4.05 -8.42 -2.82
N ASN A 109 4.79 -7.73 -1.97
CA ASN A 109 4.85 -6.26 -1.87
C ASN A 109 6.31 -5.81 -1.96
N GLY A 110 6.56 -4.65 -2.56
CA GLY A 110 7.90 -4.09 -2.60
C GLY A 110 8.15 -3.16 -3.79
N PHE A 111 9.40 -2.71 -3.91
CA PHE A 111 9.87 -2.06 -5.14
C PHE A 111 10.05 -3.05 -6.29
N TYR A 112 10.38 -4.30 -5.97
CA TYR A 112 10.63 -5.40 -6.90
C TYR A 112 10.04 -6.69 -6.32
N CYS A 113 9.38 -7.48 -7.17
CA CYS A 113 8.84 -8.80 -6.82
C CYS A 113 9.20 -9.87 -7.86
N ASP A 114 10.18 -9.63 -8.73
CA ASP A 114 10.55 -10.56 -9.82
C ASP A 114 11.25 -11.84 -9.35
N SER A 115 11.62 -11.93 -8.07
CA SER A 115 12.15 -13.14 -7.42
C SER A 115 11.12 -13.85 -6.54
N PHE A 116 9.91 -13.31 -6.42
CA PHE A 116 8.85 -13.93 -5.63
C PHE A 116 8.32 -15.18 -6.33
N ALA A 117 8.06 -16.22 -5.53
CA ALA A 117 7.35 -17.40 -5.96
C ALA A 117 6.20 -17.67 -4.98
N PRO A 118 5.00 -18.02 -5.48
CA PRO A 118 3.91 -18.39 -4.61
C PRO A 118 4.24 -19.70 -3.87
N ASN A 119 3.58 -19.92 -2.74
CA ASN A 119 3.87 -21.05 -1.87
C ASN A 119 3.41 -22.41 -2.43
N LYS A 120 2.70 -22.42 -3.56
CA LYS A 120 2.29 -23.60 -4.32
C LYS A 120 2.44 -23.33 -5.83
N PRO A 121 2.82 -24.34 -6.63
CA PRO A 121 3.08 -24.17 -8.07
C PRO A 121 1.82 -23.88 -8.90
N TYR A 122 0.64 -24.21 -8.39
CA TYR A 122 -0.64 -23.97 -9.09
C TYR A 122 -1.25 -22.60 -8.77
N LYS A 123 -0.60 -21.78 -7.93
CA LYS A 123 -1.04 -20.42 -7.60
C LYS A 123 -0.37 -19.41 -8.55
N PRO A 124 -1.06 -18.34 -8.96
CA PRO A 124 -0.47 -17.31 -9.83
C PRO A 124 0.53 -16.42 -9.08
N LEU A 125 1.45 -15.80 -9.82
CA LEU A 125 2.33 -14.74 -9.31
C LEU A 125 1.58 -13.40 -9.26
N ILE A 126 1.31 -12.91 -8.04
CA ILE A 126 0.58 -11.68 -7.78
C ILE A 126 1.47 -10.69 -7.00
N TRP A 127 1.59 -9.46 -7.52
CA TRP A 127 2.24 -8.33 -6.88
C TRP A 127 1.19 -7.30 -6.43
N THR A 128 0.82 -7.34 -5.15
CA THR A 128 -0.25 -6.51 -4.56
C THR A 128 0.18 -5.07 -4.31
N GLU A 129 1.47 -4.80 -4.10
CA GLU A 129 1.97 -3.44 -3.90
C GLU A 129 3.28 -3.18 -4.65
N ALA A 130 3.18 -2.73 -5.90
CA ALA A 130 4.29 -2.16 -6.65
C ALA A 130 4.48 -0.70 -6.24
N TRP A 131 5.40 -0.47 -5.30
CA TRP A 131 5.56 0.84 -4.67
C TRP A 131 5.96 1.92 -5.68
N SER A 132 5.08 2.88 -5.94
CA SER A 132 5.31 3.95 -6.95
C SER A 132 6.25 5.06 -6.46
N GLY A 133 6.54 5.08 -5.17
CA GLY A 133 7.31 6.06 -4.42
C GLY A 133 7.33 5.66 -2.95
N TRP A 134 7.16 6.62 -2.04
CA TRP A 134 7.04 6.37 -0.60
C TRP A 134 6.15 7.42 0.07
N PHE A 135 5.64 7.12 1.27
CA PHE A 135 4.89 8.10 2.06
C PHE A 135 5.83 9.16 2.64
N THR A 136 5.31 10.35 2.90
CA THR A 136 6.06 11.45 3.51
C THR A 136 5.75 11.54 5.00
N GLU A 137 6.78 11.78 5.80
CA GLU A 137 6.67 12.01 7.24
C GLU A 137 6.92 13.48 7.58
N PHE A 138 6.29 13.99 8.64
CA PHE A 138 6.58 15.33 9.14
C PHE A 138 8.05 15.43 9.57
N GLY A 139 8.79 16.33 8.92
CA GLY A 139 10.24 16.50 9.10
C GLY A 139 11.10 15.62 8.18
N GLY A 140 10.49 14.75 7.37
CA GLY A 140 11.15 13.94 6.34
C GLY A 140 11.20 14.61 4.96
N PRO A 141 11.97 14.05 4.03
CA PRO A 141 12.00 14.49 2.63
C PRO A 141 10.77 13.98 1.86
N MET A 142 10.51 14.60 0.69
CA MET A 142 9.63 13.99 -0.30
C MET A 142 10.38 12.90 -1.06
N HIS A 143 9.79 11.72 -1.15
CA HIS A 143 10.39 10.56 -1.81
C HIS A 143 9.90 10.44 -3.25
N HIS A 144 10.82 10.18 -4.18
CA HIS A 144 10.49 9.96 -5.59
C HIS A 144 11.08 8.65 -6.10
N ARG A 145 10.35 7.99 -7.00
CA ARG A 145 10.82 6.80 -7.73
C ARG A 145 10.76 7.08 -9.23
N PRO A 146 11.89 7.02 -9.96
CA PRO A 146 11.92 7.23 -11.40
C PRO A 146 10.97 6.28 -12.14
N VAL A 147 10.24 6.78 -13.14
CA VAL A 147 9.31 5.92 -13.90
C VAL A 147 10.03 4.83 -14.69
N GLN A 148 11.27 5.07 -15.11
CA GLN A 148 12.09 4.07 -15.80
C GLN A 148 12.32 2.84 -14.93
N ASP A 149 12.60 3.07 -13.64
CA ASP A 149 12.81 2.01 -12.63
C ASP A 149 11.50 1.27 -12.33
N LEU A 150 10.40 1.99 -12.13
CA LEU A 150 9.09 1.37 -11.91
C LEU A 150 8.64 0.54 -13.12
N ALA A 151 8.77 1.08 -14.33
CA ALA A 151 8.45 0.37 -15.57
C ALA A 151 9.35 -0.87 -15.75
N PHE A 152 10.64 -0.75 -15.42
CA PHE A 152 11.57 -1.86 -15.44
C PHE A 152 11.16 -2.97 -14.45
N ALA A 153 10.84 -2.62 -13.20
CA ALA A 153 10.42 -3.58 -12.20
C ALA A 153 9.14 -4.34 -12.62
N VAL A 154 8.15 -3.63 -13.16
CA VAL A 154 6.91 -4.22 -13.70
C VAL A 154 7.21 -5.14 -14.87
N ALA A 155 7.95 -4.67 -15.88
CA ALA A 155 8.30 -5.50 -17.04
C ALA A 155 9.12 -6.74 -16.63
N ARG A 156 10.00 -6.61 -15.64
CA ARG A 156 10.82 -7.69 -15.10
C ARG A 156 10.00 -8.73 -14.32
N PHE A 157 8.92 -8.32 -13.68
CA PHE A 157 7.95 -9.23 -13.05
C PHE A 157 7.10 -9.95 -14.11
N ILE A 158 6.51 -9.21 -15.06
CA ILE A 158 5.67 -9.78 -16.13
C ILE A 158 6.46 -10.76 -17.01
N GLN A 159 7.70 -10.43 -17.40
CA GLN A 159 8.49 -11.31 -18.28
C GLN A 159 8.76 -12.69 -17.64
N LYS A 160 8.65 -12.82 -16.31
CA LYS A 160 8.86 -14.05 -15.55
C LYS A 160 7.56 -14.78 -15.15
N GLY A 161 6.42 -14.46 -15.80
CA GLY A 161 5.13 -15.10 -15.52
C GLY A 161 4.29 -14.37 -14.47
N GLY A 162 4.70 -13.16 -14.07
CA GLY A 162 3.86 -12.27 -13.27
C GLY A 162 2.53 -11.99 -13.97
N SER A 163 1.41 -12.19 -13.28
CA SER A 163 0.06 -12.13 -13.90
C SER A 163 -0.86 -11.08 -13.28
N PHE A 164 -0.48 -10.50 -12.14
CA PHE A 164 -1.18 -9.37 -11.53
C PHE A 164 -0.18 -8.39 -10.91
N VAL A 165 -0.34 -7.10 -11.22
CA VAL A 165 0.47 -6.02 -10.64
C VAL A 165 -0.44 -4.86 -10.26
N ASN A 166 -0.38 -4.42 -9.01
CA ASN A 166 -1.09 -3.25 -8.52
C ASN A 166 -0.10 -2.16 -8.10
N TYR A 167 -0.30 -0.93 -8.59
CA TYR A 167 0.51 0.22 -8.18
C TYR A 167 0.05 0.74 -6.82
N TYR A 168 0.94 0.67 -5.83
CA TYR A 168 0.73 1.29 -4.52
C TYR A 168 1.63 2.53 -4.45
N MET A 169 1.17 3.75 -4.72
CA MET A 169 -0.20 4.14 -5.05
C MET A 169 -0.34 4.49 -6.54
N TYR A 170 -1.50 4.22 -7.12
CA TYR A 170 -1.85 4.79 -8.43
C TYR A 170 -2.33 6.25 -8.29
N HIS A 171 -3.13 6.51 -7.25
CA HIS A 171 -3.44 7.83 -6.72
C HIS A 171 -3.31 7.75 -5.20
N GLY A 172 -2.45 8.59 -4.62
CA GLY A 172 -2.22 8.62 -3.18
C GLY A 172 -3.22 9.50 -2.42
N GLY A 173 -3.41 10.74 -2.88
CA GLY A 173 -4.38 11.67 -2.32
C GLY A 173 -3.94 12.33 -1.02
N THR A 174 -4.90 12.61 -0.15
CA THR A 174 -4.71 13.40 1.09
C THR A 174 -5.32 12.69 2.30
N ASN A 175 -4.56 12.64 3.38
CA ASN A 175 -5.02 12.24 4.70
C ASN A 175 -5.85 13.36 5.34
N PHE A 176 -7.13 13.48 4.95
CA PHE A 176 -8.01 14.53 5.47
C PHE A 176 -8.34 14.37 6.96
N GLY A 177 -8.69 15.51 7.56
CA GLY A 177 -9.09 15.57 8.96
C GLY A 177 -7.97 15.11 9.89
N ARG A 178 -8.30 14.23 10.83
CA ARG A 178 -7.41 13.88 11.96
C ARG A 178 -7.48 12.41 12.37
N THR A 179 -8.11 11.58 11.56
CA THR A 179 -8.29 10.14 11.80
C THR A 179 -7.84 9.27 10.63
N ALA A 180 -7.26 9.88 9.57
CA ALA A 180 -6.78 9.20 8.39
C ALA A 180 -5.27 8.85 8.47
N GLY A 181 -4.42 9.85 8.68
CA GLY A 181 -2.96 9.68 8.66
C GLY A 181 -2.43 8.76 9.76
N GLY A 182 -1.35 8.03 9.48
CA GLY A 182 -0.58 7.32 10.52
C GLY A 182 0.17 8.30 11.43
N PRO A 183 0.75 7.83 12.55
CA PRO A 183 1.61 8.68 13.38
C PRO A 183 2.73 9.29 12.52
N PHE A 184 2.92 10.60 12.61
CA PHE A 184 3.92 11.36 11.84
C PHE A 184 3.78 11.35 10.32
N VAL A 185 2.81 10.66 9.73
CA VAL A 185 2.54 10.75 8.29
C VAL A 185 1.94 12.11 7.98
N THR A 186 2.42 12.75 6.92
CA THR A 186 1.92 14.07 6.53
C THR A 186 0.46 14.04 6.09
N THR A 187 -0.16 15.23 6.03
CA THR A 187 -1.46 15.41 5.40
C THR A 187 -1.43 14.98 3.92
N SER A 188 -0.36 15.32 3.19
CA SER A 188 -0.16 14.78 1.85
C SER A 188 0.14 13.28 1.89
N TYR A 189 -0.53 12.52 1.02
CA TYR A 189 -0.23 11.13 0.75
C TYR A 189 0.11 10.91 -0.73
N ASP A 190 0.71 11.91 -1.40
CA ASP A 190 1.02 11.91 -2.84
C ASP A 190 1.73 10.65 -3.34
N TYR A 191 2.70 10.12 -2.57
CA TYR A 191 3.43 8.88 -2.85
C TYR A 191 4.23 8.87 -4.16
N ASP A 192 4.47 10.03 -4.78
CA ASP A 192 4.99 10.15 -6.15
C ASP A 192 4.15 9.32 -7.14
N ALA A 193 2.85 9.23 -6.90
CA ALA A 193 1.93 8.40 -7.66
C ALA A 193 1.74 8.92 -9.10
N PRO A 194 1.36 8.06 -10.07
CA PRO A 194 1.01 8.46 -11.43
C PRO A 194 -0.08 9.54 -11.51
N ILE A 195 -1.02 9.54 -10.56
CA ILE A 195 -1.97 10.64 -10.32
C ILE A 195 -1.57 11.28 -9.00
N ASP A 196 -1.24 12.57 -9.04
CA ASP A 196 -0.75 13.29 -7.86
C ASP A 196 -1.82 13.50 -6.78
N GLU A 197 -1.42 14.08 -5.65
CA GLU A 197 -2.31 14.42 -4.53
C GLU A 197 -3.59 15.15 -4.96
N TYR A 198 -3.51 16.03 -5.95
CA TYR A 198 -4.61 16.89 -6.39
C TYR A 198 -5.46 16.27 -7.51
N GLY A 199 -5.13 15.04 -7.94
CA GLY A 199 -5.82 14.36 -9.02
C GLY A 199 -5.32 14.73 -10.41
N LEU A 200 -4.19 15.44 -10.53
CA LEU A 200 -3.58 15.75 -11.82
C LEU A 200 -2.70 14.61 -12.31
N ILE A 201 -2.58 14.51 -13.62
CA ILE A 201 -1.70 13.54 -14.27
C ILE A 201 -0.25 13.95 -14.04
N ARG A 202 0.54 13.07 -13.41
CA ARG A 202 1.98 13.27 -13.19
C ARG A 202 2.78 12.75 -14.38
N GLU A 203 3.17 13.64 -15.28
CA GLU A 203 4.04 13.27 -16.41
C GLU A 203 5.54 13.42 -16.07
N PRO A 204 6.41 12.49 -16.52
CA PRO A 204 6.12 11.46 -17.53
C PRO A 204 5.64 10.12 -16.94
N LYS A 205 5.39 10.05 -15.62
CA LYS A 205 5.14 8.79 -14.92
C LYS A 205 3.87 8.10 -15.45
N TYR A 206 2.77 8.85 -15.50
CA TYR A 206 1.50 8.34 -15.99
C TYR A 206 1.59 7.86 -17.44
N GLY A 207 2.07 8.70 -18.35
CA GLY A 207 2.11 8.40 -19.78
C GLY A 207 3.07 7.25 -20.10
N HIS A 208 4.24 7.19 -19.45
CA HIS A 208 5.19 6.08 -19.69
C HIS A 208 4.66 4.74 -19.19
N LEU A 209 3.95 4.71 -18.06
CA LEU A 209 3.28 3.50 -17.59
C LEU A 209 2.09 3.11 -18.49
N LYS A 210 1.35 4.09 -19.02
CA LYS A 210 0.28 3.83 -20.00
C LYS A 210 0.82 3.16 -21.26
N GLU A 211 1.95 3.61 -21.81
CA GLU A 211 2.57 2.96 -22.97
C GLU A 211 3.15 1.57 -22.63
N LEU A 212 3.67 1.38 -21.41
CA LEU A 212 4.03 0.05 -20.91
C LEU A 212 2.82 -0.89 -20.90
N HIS A 213 1.68 -0.46 -20.36
CA HIS A 213 0.45 -1.27 -20.32
C HIS A 213 -0.05 -1.61 -21.71
N ARG A 214 0.01 -0.65 -22.64
CA ARG A 214 -0.33 -0.88 -24.05
C ARG A 214 0.55 -1.96 -24.66
N ALA A 215 1.86 -1.92 -24.42
CA ALA A 215 2.79 -2.94 -24.90
C ALA A 215 2.50 -4.32 -24.28
N ILE A 216 2.22 -4.40 -22.98
CA ILE A 216 1.83 -5.65 -22.29
C ILE A 216 0.52 -6.20 -22.88
N LYS A 217 -0.47 -5.35 -23.15
CA LYS A 217 -1.74 -5.76 -23.77
C LYS A 217 -1.57 -6.31 -25.17
N MET A 218 -0.62 -5.80 -25.95
CA MET A 218 -0.28 -6.40 -27.24
C MET A 218 0.33 -7.80 -27.09
N CYS A 219 1.00 -8.09 -25.97
CA CYS A 219 1.56 -9.41 -25.66
C CYS A 219 0.56 -10.38 -24.99
N GLU A 220 -0.64 -9.93 -24.62
CA GLU A 220 -1.54 -10.65 -23.71
C GLU A 220 -1.87 -12.07 -24.18
N LYS A 221 -2.14 -12.28 -25.47
CA LYS A 221 -2.45 -13.61 -26.02
C LYS A 221 -1.33 -14.61 -25.78
N ALA A 222 -0.09 -14.23 -26.04
CA ALA A 222 1.07 -15.09 -25.80
C ALA A 222 1.29 -15.30 -24.29
N LEU A 223 1.23 -14.22 -23.51
CA LEU A 223 1.43 -14.24 -22.05
C LEU A 223 0.48 -15.20 -21.31
N VAL A 224 -0.79 -15.30 -21.72
CA VAL A 224 -1.78 -16.16 -21.05
C VAL A 224 -1.82 -17.58 -21.59
N SER A 225 -1.01 -17.91 -22.60
CA SER A 225 -1.05 -19.21 -23.29
C SER A 225 0.12 -20.13 -22.95
N THR A 226 1.26 -19.58 -22.52
CA THR A 226 2.50 -20.35 -22.28
C THR A 226 3.34 -19.73 -21.18
N ASP A 227 4.24 -20.50 -20.59
CA ASP A 227 5.31 -19.99 -19.73
C ASP A 227 6.50 -19.45 -20.56
N PRO A 228 7.31 -18.52 -20.02
CA PRO A 228 8.45 -17.96 -20.72
C PRO A 228 9.60 -18.96 -20.88
N VAL A 229 10.17 -19.03 -22.08
CA VAL A 229 11.48 -19.65 -22.31
C VAL A 229 12.57 -18.59 -22.16
N VAL A 230 13.51 -18.81 -21.26
CA VAL A 230 14.61 -17.88 -20.98
C VAL A 230 15.84 -18.24 -21.81
N THR A 231 16.35 -17.29 -22.58
CA THR A 231 17.56 -17.44 -23.39
C THR A 231 18.59 -16.38 -23.01
N SER A 232 19.85 -16.78 -22.83
CA SER A 232 20.94 -15.82 -22.62
C SER A 232 21.27 -15.08 -23.92
N LEU A 233 21.37 -13.75 -23.85
CA LEU A 233 21.81 -12.89 -24.96
C LEU A 233 23.20 -12.29 -24.74
N GLY A 234 23.80 -12.52 -23.56
CA GLY A 234 25.05 -11.95 -23.12
C GLY A 234 25.26 -12.13 -21.61
N ASN A 235 26.32 -11.55 -21.06
CA ASN A 235 26.69 -11.75 -19.65
C ASN A 235 25.61 -11.24 -18.67
N LYS A 236 24.92 -10.14 -19.01
CA LYS A 236 23.87 -9.53 -18.21
C LYS A 236 22.60 -9.28 -19.02
N GLN A 237 22.45 -9.97 -20.15
CA GLN A 237 21.33 -9.79 -21.07
C GLN A 237 20.57 -11.09 -21.26
N GLN A 238 19.24 -11.02 -21.23
CA GLN A 238 18.37 -12.18 -21.36
C GLN A 238 17.18 -11.87 -22.27
N ALA A 239 16.71 -12.86 -23.01
CA ALA A 239 15.40 -12.87 -23.64
C ALA A 239 14.46 -13.76 -22.82
N HIS A 240 13.25 -13.28 -22.56
CA HIS A 240 12.12 -14.11 -22.10
C HIS A 240 11.11 -14.17 -23.22
N VAL A 241 10.86 -15.36 -23.77
CA VAL A 241 10.03 -15.55 -24.95
C VAL A 241 8.80 -16.38 -24.60
N TYR A 242 7.63 -15.83 -24.88
CA TYR A 242 6.34 -16.50 -24.84
C TYR A 242 5.97 -16.88 -26.26
N SER A 243 5.81 -18.16 -26.54
CA SER A 243 5.51 -18.64 -27.89
C SER A 243 4.45 -19.72 -27.83
N SER A 244 3.25 -19.42 -28.31
CA SER A 244 2.12 -20.34 -28.32
C SER A 244 2.18 -21.32 -29.49
N GLU A 245 1.48 -22.45 -29.36
CA GLU A 245 1.29 -23.40 -30.47
C GLU A 245 0.47 -22.78 -31.63
N SER A 246 -0.35 -21.76 -31.35
CA SER A 246 -1.10 -20.99 -32.36
C SER A 246 -0.22 -20.03 -33.19
N GLY A 247 1.06 -19.88 -32.83
CA GLY A 247 2.02 -19.02 -33.52
C GLY A 247 2.11 -17.59 -32.99
N ASP A 248 1.40 -17.26 -31.89
CA ASP A 248 1.58 -15.98 -31.20
C ASP A 248 2.95 -15.98 -30.49
N CYS A 249 3.72 -14.91 -30.66
CA CYS A 249 5.06 -14.81 -30.06
C CYS A 249 5.28 -13.43 -29.47
N SER A 250 5.61 -13.35 -28.18
CA SER A 250 6.03 -12.11 -27.53
C SER A 250 7.36 -12.30 -26.80
N ALA A 251 8.24 -11.30 -26.87
CA ALA A 251 9.56 -11.36 -26.25
C ALA A 251 9.87 -10.12 -25.41
N PHE A 252 10.60 -10.35 -24.31
CA PHE A 252 11.14 -9.32 -23.44
C PHE A 252 12.66 -9.42 -23.45
N LEU A 253 13.34 -8.39 -23.95
CA LEU A 253 14.80 -8.35 -24.04
C LEU A 253 15.34 -7.45 -22.93
N ALA A 254 15.92 -8.06 -21.90
CA ALA A 254 16.41 -7.41 -20.70
C ALA A 254 17.91 -7.12 -20.76
N ASN A 255 18.31 -5.95 -20.28
CA ASN A 255 19.69 -5.62 -19.91
C ASN A 255 19.73 -5.27 -18.41
N TYR A 256 20.35 -6.14 -17.61
CA TYR A 256 20.51 -5.93 -16.16
C TYR A 256 21.76 -5.16 -15.80
N ASP A 257 22.60 -4.78 -16.77
CA ASP A 257 23.73 -3.89 -16.51
C ASP A 257 23.21 -2.50 -16.14
N THR A 258 23.60 -1.98 -14.99
CA THR A 258 23.15 -0.68 -14.47
C THR A 258 23.92 0.50 -15.06
N GLU A 259 25.04 0.26 -15.72
CA GLU A 259 25.97 1.30 -16.17
C GLU A 259 26.11 1.34 -17.68
N SER A 260 26.10 0.17 -18.34
CA SER A 260 26.42 0.03 -19.76
C SER A 260 25.24 -0.38 -20.63
N ALA A 261 25.08 0.32 -21.76
CA ALA A 261 24.19 -0.12 -22.83
C ALA A 261 24.77 -1.38 -23.51
N ALA A 262 23.90 -2.25 -24.00
CA ALA A 262 24.29 -3.48 -24.70
C ALA A 262 23.61 -3.58 -26.07
N ARG A 263 24.35 -4.06 -27.07
CA ARG A 263 23.80 -4.44 -28.37
C ARG A 263 23.67 -5.95 -28.43
N VAL A 264 22.45 -6.46 -28.50
CA VAL A 264 22.15 -7.90 -28.53
C VAL A 264 21.63 -8.32 -29.91
N LEU A 265 21.85 -9.59 -30.28
CA LEU A 265 21.27 -10.21 -31.46
C LEU A 265 20.11 -11.13 -31.02
N PHE A 266 18.90 -10.88 -31.51
CA PHE A 266 17.73 -11.71 -31.23
C PHE A 266 16.91 -11.87 -32.52
N ASN A 267 16.55 -13.10 -32.89
CA ASN A 267 15.84 -13.41 -34.14
C ASN A 267 16.45 -12.72 -35.39
N ASN A 268 17.78 -12.77 -35.51
CA ASN A 268 18.56 -12.14 -36.59
C ASN A 268 18.42 -10.61 -36.71
N VAL A 269 17.93 -9.94 -35.68
CA VAL A 269 17.82 -8.47 -35.59
C VAL A 269 18.67 -7.98 -34.41
N HIS A 270 19.36 -6.86 -34.60
CA HIS A 270 20.12 -6.23 -33.53
C HIS A 270 19.26 -5.23 -32.75
N TYR A 271 19.30 -5.32 -31.42
CA TYR A 271 18.62 -4.38 -30.51
C TYR A 271 19.63 -3.70 -29.60
N ASN A 272 19.49 -2.38 -29.45
CA ASN A 272 20.26 -1.59 -28.48
C ASN A 272 19.42 -1.43 -27.21
N LEU A 273 19.88 -2.06 -26.13
CA LEU A 273 19.27 -2.03 -24.81
C LEU A 273 20.03 -1.03 -23.93
N PRO A 274 19.41 0.09 -23.50
CA PRO A 274 19.99 0.95 -22.47
C PRO A 274 20.34 0.21 -21.18
N PRO A 275 21.17 0.79 -20.30
CA PRO A 275 21.36 0.26 -18.95
C PRO A 275 20.02 0.11 -18.22
N TRP A 276 19.89 -0.93 -17.41
CA TRP A 276 18.74 -1.21 -16.55
C TRP A 276 17.40 -1.08 -17.28
N SER A 277 17.26 -1.78 -18.40
CA SER A 277 16.10 -1.64 -19.28
C SER A 277 15.61 -2.96 -19.86
N ILE A 278 14.31 -3.01 -20.19
CA ILE A 278 13.67 -4.11 -20.91
C ILE A 278 12.99 -3.55 -22.14
N SER A 279 13.22 -4.15 -23.31
CA SER A 279 12.45 -3.89 -24.52
C SER A 279 11.36 -4.95 -24.69
N ILE A 280 10.14 -4.52 -25.05
CA ILE A 280 8.98 -5.40 -25.25
C ILE A 280 8.69 -5.52 -26.75
N LEU A 281 8.63 -6.75 -27.24
CA LEU A 281 8.42 -7.11 -28.64
C LEU A 281 7.16 -8.00 -28.73
N PRO A 282 5.97 -7.44 -29.00
CA PRO A 282 4.72 -8.20 -29.01
C PRO A 282 4.61 -9.27 -30.10
N ASP A 283 5.47 -9.19 -31.12
CA ASP A 283 5.56 -10.10 -32.26
C ASP A 283 6.95 -10.78 -32.36
N CYS A 284 7.74 -10.73 -31.28
CA CYS A 284 9.13 -11.21 -31.22
C CYS A 284 10.09 -10.56 -32.25
N ARG A 285 9.73 -9.42 -32.85
CA ARG A 285 10.55 -8.76 -33.89
C ARG A 285 10.59 -7.23 -33.79
N ASN A 286 9.49 -6.57 -33.49
CA ASN A 286 9.41 -5.11 -33.44
C ASN A 286 9.32 -4.65 -31.99
N ALA A 287 10.36 -3.96 -31.52
CA ALA A 287 10.36 -3.39 -30.17
C ALA A 287 9.46 -2.15 -30.14
N VAL A 288 8.30 -2.26 -29.47
CA VAL A 288 7.31 -1.17 -29.38
C VAL A 288 7.49 -0.29 -28.15
N PHE A 289 8.19 -0.80 -27.13
CA PHE A 289 8.43 -0.11 -25.86
C PHE A 289 9.78 -0.50 -25.29
N ASN A 290 10.45 0.43 -24.62
CA ASN A 290 11.60 0.15 -23.75
C ASN A 290 11.48 0.94 -22.45
N THR A 291 11.70 0.28 -21.32
CA THR A 291 11.45 0.85 -19.99
C THR A 291 12.30 2.09 -19.68
N ALA A 292 13.47 2.25 -20.29
CA ALA A 292 14.34 3.41 -20.09
C ALA A 292 14.18 4.52 -21.14
N LYS A 293 13.48 4.28 -22.25
CA LYS A 293 13.25 5.27 -23.32
C LYS A 293 11.93 5.99 -23.10
N VAL A 294 11.95 7.04 -22.28
CA VAL A 294 10.77 7.86 -21.98
C VAL A 294 10.51 8.82 -23.14
N GLY A 295 9.41 8.60 -23.86
CA GLY A 295 8.96 9.46 -24.97
C GLY A 295 7.94 10.54 -24.57
N VAL A 296 7.53 10.57 -23.30
CA VAL A 296 6.51 11.49 -22.79
C VAL A 296 7.17 12.74 -22.20
N GLN A 297 6.61 13.90 -22.49
CA GLN A 297 7.10 15.18 -21.97
C GLN A 297 6.81 15.30 -20.48
N THR A 298 7.82 15.67 -19.70
CA THR A 298 7.69 15.92 -18.25
C THR A 298 6.81 17.15 -17.99
N SER A 299 5.84 17.03 -17.08
CA SER A 299 5.08 18.15 -16.54
C SER A 299 5.79 18.73 -15.31
N GLN A 300 5.76 20.05 -15.13
CA GLN A 300 6.17 20.71 -13.89
C GLN A 300 4.94 21.24 -13.16
N MET A 301 4.85 20.91 -11.87
CA MET A 301 3.78 21.41 -11.00
C MET A 301 4.13 22.81 -10.52
N GLU A 302 3.18 23.73 -10.64
CA GLU A 302 3.27 25.08 -10.11
C GLU A 302 2.07 25.38 -9.22
N MET A 303 2.34 25.93 -8.03
CA MET A 303 1.31 26.43 -7.11
C MET A 303 1.29 27.95 -7.17
N LEU A 304 0.42 28.51 -8.02
CA LEU A 304 0.29 29.96 -8.21
C LEU A 304 -0.80 30.54 -7.29
N PRO A 305 -0.56 31.71 -6.66
CA PRO A 305 -1.59 32.37 -5.87
C PRO A 305 -2.75 32.82 -6.77
N THR A 306 -3.98 32.64 -6.30
CA THR A 306 -5.18 33.14 -6.98
C THR A 306 -5.43 34.61 -6.64
N SER A 307 -6.09 35.36 -7.54
CA SER A 307 -6.40 36.80 -7.39
C SER A 307 -7.48 37.12 -6.33
N THR A 308 -7.65 36.24 -5.35
CA THR A 308 -8.63 36.37 -4.28
C THR A 308 -8.19 37.48 -3.31
N PRO A 309 -9.07 38.43 -2.92
CA PRO A 309 -8.73 39.42 -1.92
C PRO A 309 -8.29 38.75 -0.62
N ASN A 310 -7.35 39.40 0.10
CA ASN A 310 -6.83 38.90 1.36
C ASN A 310 -7.97 38.53 2.33
N PHE A 311 -7.86 37.36 2.95
CA PHE A 311 -8.83 36.88 3.93
C PHE A 311 -8.95 37.88 5.11
N GLN A 312 -10.17 38.19 5.50
CA GLN A 312 -10.44 38.95 6.73
C GLN A 312 -10.37 38.00 7.93
N TRP A 313 -9.31 38.11 8.72
CA TRP A 313 -9.06 37.24 9.86
C TRP A 313 -9.67 37.80 11.15
N GLN A 314 -10.17 36.91 11.98
CA GLN A 314 -10.46 37.14 13.41
C GLN A 314 -9.56 36.23 14.24
N SER A 315 -9.24 36.64 15.47
CA SER A 315 -8.42 35.85 16.38
C SER A 315 -9.16 35.58 17.69
N TYR A 316 -8.87 34.41 18.26
CA TYR A 316 -9.28 34.02 19.60
C TYR A 316 -8.04 33.55 20.35
N LEU A 317 -7.85 34.04 21.58
CA LEU A 317 -6.77 33.62 22.45
C LEU A 317 -7.28 32.48 23.33
N GLU A 318 -6.72 31.29 23.14
CA GLU A 318 -6.98 30.15 24.01
C GLU A 318 -6.47 30.46 25.43
N ASP A 319 -7.38 30.44 26.41
CA ASP A 319 -7.04 30.78 27.79
C ASP A 319 -6.35 29.61 28.50
N LEU A 320 -5.04 29.76 28.70
CA LEU A 320 -4.18 28.81 29.39
C LEU A 320 -4.48 28.70 30.90
N SER A 321 -5.23 29.64 31.47
CA SER A 321 -5.53 29.73 32.90
C SER A 321 -6.89 29.14 33.29
N SER A 322 -7.72 28.76 32.31
CA SER A 322 -9.06 28.17 32.52
C SER A 322 -9.01 26.71 32.99
N LEU A 323 -8.34 26.47 34.12
CA LEU A 323 -8.52 25.27 34.94
C LEU A 323 -9.85 25.41 35.70
N ASP A 324 -10.96 25.32 34.98
CA ASP A 324 -12.26 25.25 35.63
C ASP A 324 -12.32 23.90 36.37
N ASP A 325 -12.25 23.92 37.71
CA ASP A 325 -12.20 22.76 38.61
C ASP A 325 -13.35 21.75 38.33
N SER A 326 -14.43 22.21 37.70
CA SER A 326 -15.56 21.40 37.25
C SER A 326 -15.24 20.40 36.12
N SER A 327 -14.15 20.63 35.37
CA SER A 327 -13.79 19.87 34.17
C SER A 327 -12.54 19.00 34.31
N THR A 328 -11.87 19.09 35.46
CA THR A 328 -10.66 18.31 35.75
C THR A 328 -11.01 17.00 36.46
N PHE A 329 -10.31 15.91 36.13
CA PHE A 329 -10.36 14.67 36.89
C PHE A 329 -8.95 14.34 37.37
N THR A 330 -8.82 13.94 38.62
CA THR A 330 -7.54 13.56 39.22
C THR A 330 -7.47 12.05 39.41
N THR A 331 -6.28 11.47 39.24
CA THR A 331 -5.98 10.09 39.61
C THR A 331 -4.63 10.06 40.30
N GLN A 332 -4.41 9.07 41.17
CA GLN A 332 -3.07 8.77 41.64
C GLN A 332 -2.35 7.92 40.58
N GLY A 333 -1.25 8.44 40.02
CA GLY A 333 -0.38 7.74 39.06
C GLY A 333 -0.47 8.24 37.60
N LEU A 334 0.48 7.80 36.76
CA LEU A 334 0.48 8.11 35.33
C LEU A 334 -0.63 7.37 34.57
N LEU A 335 -1.22 8.07 33.62
CA LEU A 335 -2.16 7.51 32.68
C LEU A 335 -1.58 7.60 31.27
N GLU A 336 -1.71 6.51 30.51
CA GLU A 336 -1.33 6.47 29.10
C GLU A 336 -2.27 7.38 28.28
N GLN A 337 -1.70 8.19 27.37
CA GLN A 337 -2.42 9.28 26.67
C GLN A 337 -3.59 8.78 25.82
N ILE A 338 -3.45 7.65 25.11
CA ILE A 338 -4.52 7.07 24.30
C ILE A 338 -5.72 6.74 25.20
N ASN A 339 -5.46 6.18 26.39
CA ASN A 339 -6.48 5.86 27.40
C ASN A 339 -7.25 7.06 27.96
N LYS A 340 -6.84 8.31 27.69
CA LYS A 340 -7.46 9.50 28.32
C LYS A 340 -7.94 10.57 27.38
N CYS A 341 -7.21 10.86 26.32
CA CYS A 341 -7.46 12.03 25.49
C CYS A 341 -8.05 11.72 24.11
N VAL A 342 -7.95 10.48 23.62
CA VAL A 342 -8.43 10.15 22.28
C VAL A 342 -9.96 9.99 22.30
N GLY A 343 -10.64 10.80 21.48
CA GLY A 343 -12.11 10.81 21.36
C GLY A 343 -12.84 11.76 22.32
N LYS A 344 -12.12 12.56 23.12
CA LYS A 344 -12.72 13.57 24.02
C LYS A 344 -12.57 14.98 23.46
N ALA A 345 -13.58 15.82 23.69
CA ALA A 345 -13.57 17.24 23.29
C ALA A 345 -12.60 18.10 24.13
N ARG A 346 -12.27 17.67 25.35
CA ARG A 346 -11.28 18.29 26.24
C ARG A 346 -10.48 17.20 26.96
N CYS A 347 -9.18 17.45 27.18
CA CYS A 347 -8.31 16.60 27.98
C CYS A 347 -7.29 17.47 28.72
N ALA A 348 -7.09 17.22 30.02
CA ALA A 348 -6.07 17.87 30.82
C ALA A 348 -5.07 16.82 31.32
N VAL A 349 -3.77 17.13 31.24
CA VAL A 349 -2.69 16.30 31.79
C VAL A 349 -1.84 17.19 32.70
N THR A 350 -1.97 16.98 34.02
CA THR A 350 -1.21 17.76 35.00
C THR A 350 0.27 17.39 34.98
N ILE A 351 1.13 18.36 34.68
CA ILE A 351 2.58 18.14 34.60
C ILE A 351 3.23 18.30 35.97
N SER A 352 3.64 17.21 36.61
CA SER A 352 4.41 17.24 37.86
C SER A 352 5.35 16.05 38.02
N ASN A 353 6.45 16.23 38.75
CA ASN A 353 7.36 15.14 39.13
C ASN A 353 6.69 14.10 40.06
N SER A 354 5.59 14.46 40.73
CA SER A 354 4.79 13.48 41.47
C SER A 354 3.96 12.61 40.52
N ASN A 355 3.51 13.16 39.39
CA ASN A 355 2.77 12.44 38.38
C ASN A 355 3.71 11.62 37.50
N PHE A 356 4.82 12.17 36.99
CA PHE A 356 5.76 11.50 36.06
C PHE A 356 6.75 10.50 36.69
N GLY A 357 6.61 10.19 37.98
CA GLY A 357 7.61 9.45 38.75
C GLY A 357 8.80 10.33 39.14
N LYS A 358 9.67 9.82 40.02
CA LYS A 358 10.89 10.51 40.46
C LYS A 358 11.66 10.99 39.23
N ASP A 359 12.18 12.22 39.27
CA ASP A 359 12.92 12.80 38.15
C ASP A 359 14.05 11.86 37.70
N PRO A 360 13.94 11.20 36.52
CA PRO A 360 14.95 10.24 36.08
C PRO A 360 16.25 10.94 35.68
N CYS A 361 16.22 12.25 35.40
CA CYS A 361 17.36 13.06 35.00
C CYS A 361 17.24 14.48 35.60
N PRO A 362 17.67 14.66 36.87
CA PRO A 362 17.68 15.97 37.52
C PRO A 362 18.50 16.99 36.71
N ASN A 363 18.03 18.24 36.66
CA ASN A 363 18.66 19.37 35.96
C ASN A 363 18.73 19.26 34.41
N VAL A 364 18.00 18.31 33.80
CA VAL A 364 17.82 18.25 32.36
C VAL A 364 16.45 18.84 32.00
N LEU A 365 16.43 19.80 31.06
CA LEU A 365 15.20 20.35 30.49
C LEU A 365 14.43 19.22 29.79
N LYS A 366 13.19 18.96 30.24
CA LYS A 366 12.31 17.95 29.65
C LYS A 366 11.25 18.66 28.81
N ARG A 367 10.87 18.04 27.70
CA ARG A 367 9.78 18.53 26.82
C ARG A 367 8.67 17.50 26.82
N LEU A 368 7.45 17.94 27.10
CA LEU A 368 6.23 17.16 26.87
C LEU A 368 5.64 17.67 25.55
N THR A 369 5.57 16.80 24.55
CA THR A 369 4.90 17.13 23.29
C THR A 369 3.45 16.70 23.41
N VAL A 370 2.54 17.66 23.36
CA VAL A 370 1.09 17.41 23.34
C VAL A 370 0.57 17.76 21.96
N GLU A 371 -0.07 16.79 21.31
CA GLU A 371 -0.76 16.97 20.04
C GLU A 371 -2.27 16.94 20.29
N ALA A 372 -2.94 18.08 20.07
CA ALA A 372 -4.38 18.24 20.23
C ALA A 372 -4.98 18.77 18.92
N VAL A 373 -6.17 18.28 18.55
CA VAL A 373 -6.82 18.67 17.28
C VAL A 373 -8.35 18.69 17.47
N CYS A 374 -8.98 19.82 17.14
CA CYS A 374 -10.42 20.04 17.24
C CYS A 374 -11.19 19.43 16.06
N ALA A 375 -12.44 18.99 16.27
CA ALA A 375 -13.36 18.55 15.21
C ALA A 375 -14.76 19.14 15.48
N PRO A 376 -15.53 19.52 14.44
CA PRO A 376 -16.90 20.03 14.61
C PRO A 376 -17.84 18.94 15.13
N GLU A 377 -18.80 19.32 15.98
CA GLU A 377 -19.83 18.41 16.51
C GLU A 377 -20.74 17.91 15.39
N THR A 378 -20.53 16.68 14.93
CA THR A 378 -21.59 15.95 14.21
C THR A 378 -22.57 15.40 15.23
N SER A 379 -23.80 15.89 15.20
CA SER A 379 -24.93 15.39 15.98
C SER A 379 -25.22 13.93 15.64
N ILE A 380 -24.70 13.01 16.45
CA ILE A 380 -25.08 11.60 16.41
C ILE A 380 -26.43 11.48 17.13
N THR A 381 -27.53 11.73 16.42
CA THR A 381 -28.85 11.27 16.89
C THR A 381 -29.02 9.80 16.56
N GLY A 382 -28.84 8.98 17.59
CA GLY A 382 -29.70 7.82 17.85
C GLY A 382 -29.39 6.54 17.07
N TRP A 383 -28.38 5.79 17.51
CA TRP A 383 -28.41 4.33 17.47
C TRP A 383 -28.07 3.80 18.86
N LYS A 384 -29.03 3.10 19.46
CA LYS A 384 -28.94 2.35 20.72
C LYS A 384 -29.69 1.03 20.49
N PRO A 385 -29.32 -0.01 21.24
CA PRO A 385 -28.50 -1.15 20.81
C PRO A 385 -29.22 -2.19 19.95
#